data_AF-A0A1J5LPA9-F1
#
_entry.id   AF-A0A1J5LPA9-F1
#
_cell.length_a   1.000
_cell.length_b   1.000
_cell.length_c   1.000
_cell.angle_alpha   90.00
_cell.angle_beta   90.00
_cell.angle_gamma   90.00
#
_symmetry.space_group_name_H-M   'P 1'
#
loop_
_entity.id
_entity.type
_entity.pdbx_description
1 polymer ?
#
loop_
_entity_poly.entity_id
_entity_poly.type
_entity_poly.pdbx_seq_one_letter_code
_entity_poly.pdbx_strand_id
1 'polypeptide(L)'
;MGEPDCKEQSIKDANQLLAHWTRHDWREVLTAPNLCVLQALTTGRATASGAGDTREDALECCLGETAEIAAHAALRAADLPPIATGQTGMAAHSDAEMAQQLALFEAHERAAIWAWWLGQTSALPVAPEWLEGQGIDAWLSRVRQGAALRRQTGVWLLDYPGSITVAIGRAQSVGGQDPILGFGADTDPERAIRKALREMLLMELNLGEVLAARSGHSDQDTSAIENKIATYARRCPALLRDEGGIEPQASLSNPEAESIEGMTFRDVTPPGQLRRVWCCSLPDSSACRLEGQGSPFM
;
A
#
# COMPACT_ATOMS: atom_id res chain seq x y z
N MET A 1 20.60 -9.68 -34.02
CA MET A 1 20.60 -8.87 -32.78
C MET A 1 19.77 -9.66 -31.80
N GLY A 2 20.44 -10.38 -30.88
CA GLY A 2 19.73 -11.12 -29.84
C GLY A 2 19.07 -10.14 -28.89
N GLU A 3 17.85 -10.42 -28.48
CA GLU A 3 17.20 -9.70 -27.39
C GLU A 3 18.15 -9.65 -26.18
N PRO A 4 18.31 -8.49 -25.52
CA PRO A 4 19.05 -8.44 -24.28
C PRO A 4 18.41 -9.42 -23.27
N ASP A 5 19.24 -10.19 -22.58
CA ASP A 5 18.80 -11.13 -21.56
C ASP A 5 17.94 -10.37 -20.52
N CYS A 6 16.72 -10.84 -20.27
CA CYS A 6 15.74 -10.23 -19.36
C CYS A 6 16.35 -9.89 -17.99
N LYS A 7 17.30 -10.72 -17.53
CA LYS A 7 18.06 -10.47 -16.30
C LYS A 7 18.98 -9.25 -16.38
N GLU A 8 19.64 -9.05 -17.51
CA GLU A 8 20.55 -7.91 -17.69
C GLU A 8 19.77 -6.59 -17.73
N GLN A 9 18.57 -6.61 -18.30
CA GLN A 9 17.67 -5.45 -18.30
C GLN A 9 17.14 -5.13 -16.90
N SER A 10 16.73 -6.14 -16.13
CA SER A 10 16.32 -5.99 -14.73
C SER A 10 17.43 -5.42 -13.85
N ILE A 11 18.67 -5.87 -14.01
CA ILE A 11 19.82 -5.33 -13.27
C ILE A 11 20.10 -3.86 -13.63
N LYS A 12 20.01 -3.51 -14.92
CA LYS A 12 20.19 -2.11 -15.37
C LYS A 12 19.11 -1.20 -14.80
N ASP A 13 17.86 -1.64 -14.81
CA ASP A 13 16.73 -0.94 -14.21
C ASP A 13 16.95 -0.67 -12.71
N ALA A 14 17.25 -1.73 -11.95
CA ALA A 14 17.52 -1.61 -10.53
C ALA A 14 18.68 -0.64 -10.25
N ASN A 15 19.81 -0.78 -10.95
CA ASN A 15 20.97 0.09 -10.77
C ASN A 15 20.68 1.56 -11.09
N GLN A 16 19.83 1.84 -12.08
CA GLN A 16 19.41 3.20 -12.38
C GLN A 16 18.64 3.81 -11.20
N LEU A 17 17.67 3.09 -10.65
CA LEU A 17 16.85 3.56 -9.53
C LEU A 17 17.65 3.69 -8.24
N LEU A 18 18.56 2.75 -7.96
CA LEU A 18 19.49 2.82 -6.83
C LEU A 18 20.34 4.10 -6.84
N ALA A 19 20.67 4.63 -8.02
CA ALA A 19 21.42 5.88 -8.14
C ALA A 19 20.63 7.11 -7.67
N HIS A 20 19.30 7.01 -7.50
CA HIS A 20 18.48 8.05 -6.88
C HIS A 20 18.56 8.04 -5.35
N TRP A 21 19.20 7.04 -4.73
CA TRP A 21 19.26 6.91 -3.28
C TRP A 21 20.50 7.61 -2.71
N THR A 22 20.29 8.42 -1.67
CA THR A 22 21.36 9.04 -0.88
C THR A 22 21.73 8.19 0.33
N ARG A 23 20.77 7.43 0.84
CA ARG A 23 20.90 6.51 1.97
C ARG A 23 19.84 5.43 1.84
N HIS A 24 20.14 4.22 2.33
CA HIS A 24 19.15 3.17 2.53
C HIS A 24 19.47 2.37 3.79
N ASP A 25 18.44 1.82 4.42
CA ASP A 25 18.57 1.02 5.63
C ASP A 25 17.56 -0.13 5.60
N TRP A 26 18.00 -1.32 6.02
CA TRP A 26 17.10 -2.42 6.36
C TRP A 26 16.50 -2.14 7.74
N ARG A 27 15.17 -2.10 7.81
CA ARG A 27 14.43 -1.70 9.00
C ARG A 27 13.81 -2.93 9.68
N GLU A 28 13.80 -2.90 10.99
CA GLU A 28 13.12 -3.90 11.81
C GLU A 28 11.78 -3.32 12.30
N VAL A 29 10.71 -4.08 12.10
CA VAL A 29 9.39 -3.76 12.67
C VAL A 29 9.28 -4.45 14.03
N LEU A 30 9.18 -3.68 15.12
CA LEU A 30 9.14 -4.23 16.50
C LEU A 30 8.01 -5.26 16.73
N THR A 31 6.97 -5.17 15.93
CA THR A 31 5.76 -5.98 15.98
C THR A 31 5.77 -7.12 14.95
N ALA A 32 6.74 -7.13 14.04
CA ALA A 32 6.90 -8.09 12.95
C ALA A 32 8.37 -8.21 12.49
N PRO A 33 9.27 -8.71 13.36
CA PRO A 33 10.71 -8.66 13.14
C PRO A 33 11.19 -9.52 11.96
N ASN A 34 10.37 -10.47 11.49
CA ASN A 34 10.73 -11.32 10.35
C ASN A 34 10.16 -10.81 9.01
N LEU A 35 9.52 -9.64 8.98
CA LEU A 35 9.21 -8.94 7.74
C LEU A 35 10.47 -8.23 7.22
N CYS A 36 10.84 -8.46 5.97
CA CYS A 36 11.93 -7.71 5.37
C CYS A 36 11.41 -6.32 4.98
N VAL A 37 11.99 -5.27 5.55
CA VAL A 37 11.66 -3.89 5.18
C VAL A 37 12.92 -3.13 4.77
N LEU A 38 12.86 -2.46 3.63
CA LEU A 38 13.87 -1.55 3.13
C LEU A 38 13.28 -0.13 3.09
N GLN A 39 14.01 0.85 3.59
CA GLN A 39 13.71 2.27 3.38
C GLN A 39 14.89 2.94 2.71
N ALA A 40 14.60 3.78 1.71
CA ALA A 40 15.60 4.55 0.99
C ALA A 40 15.24 6.04 0.96
N LEU A 41 16.21 6.89 1.29
CA LEU A 41 16.07 8.34 1.16
C LEU A 41 16.54 8.75 -0.24
N THR A 42 15.61 9.24 -1.05
CA THR A 42 15.91 9.70 -2.41
C THR A 42 16.66 11.05 -2.40
N THR A 43 17.32 11.38 -3.51
CA THR A 43 17.97 12.69 -3.73
C THR A 43 17.03 13.88 -3.55
N GLY A 44 15.73 13.68 -3.81
CA GLY A 44 14.67 14.65 -3.56
C GLY A 44 14.19 14.72 -2.10
N ARG A 45 14.85 14.02 -1.17
CA ARG A 45 14.49 13.90 0.26
C ARG A 45 13.13 13.26 0.55
N ALA A 46 12.52 12.61 -0.44
CA ALA A 46 11.39 11.73 -0.22
C ALA A 46 11.89 10.33 0.19
N THR A 47 11.12 9.63 1.00
CA THR A 47 11.42 8.25 1.43
C THR A 47 10.66 7.28 0.54
N ALA A 48 11.35 6.34 -0.07
CA ALA A 48 10.76 5.13 -0.66
C ALA A 48 10.83 4.01 0.38
N SER A 49 9.82 3.16 0.46
CA SER A 49 9.75 2.02 1.35
C SER A 49 9.35 0.77 0.59
N GLY A 50 9.84 -0.38 1.02
CA GLY A 50 9.42 -1.66 0.48
C GLY A 50 9.38 -2.69 1.57
N ALA A 51 8.35 -3.52 1.56
CA ALA A 51 8.18 -4.62 2.50
C ALA A 51 7.98 -5.91 1.71
N GLY A 52 8.42 -7.04 2.27
CA GLY A 52 8.29 -8.34 1.63
C GLY A 52 8.66 -9.50 2.54
N ASP A 53 8.34 -10.71 2.09
CA ASP A 53 8.72 -11.94 2.81
C ASP A 53 10.22 -12.21 2.66
N THR A 54 10.80 -11.74 1.56
CA THR A 54 12.23 -11.78 1.28
C THR A 54 12.82 -10.38 1.11
N ARG A 55 14.15 -10.29 1.11
CA ARG A 55 14.84 -9.03 0.83
C ARG A 55 14.64 -8.60 -0.62
N GLU A 56 14.56 -9.56 -1.53
CA GLU A 56 14.31 -9.35 -2.94
C GLU A 56 12.92 -8.72 -3.16
N ASP A 57 11.88 -9.24 -2.50
CA ASP A 57 10.54 -8.64 -2.55
C ASP A 57 10.53 -7.20 -2.03
N ALA A 58 11.15 -6.99 -0.85
CA ALA A 58 11.24 -5.66 -0.25
C ALA A 58 12.02 -4.67 -1.13
N LEU A 59 13.09 -5.13 -1.80
CA LEU A 59 13.85 -4.34 -2.74
C LEU A 59 13.00 -3.97 -3.96
N GLU A 60 12.29 -4.91 -4.57
CA GLU A 60 11.44 -4.65 -5.74
C GLU A 60 10.33 -3.64 -5.44
N CYS A 61 9.67 -3.76 -4.28
CA CYS A 61 8.69 -2.76 -3.84
C CYS A 61 9.33 -1.38 -3.64
N CYS A 62 10.48 -1.32 -2.97
CA CYS A 62 11.18 -0.05 -2.72
C CYS A 62 11.67 0.61 -4.02
N LEU A 63 12.07 -0.17 -5.02
CA LEU A 63 12.42 0.33 -6.35
C LEU A 63 11.19 0.85 -7.11
N GLY A 64 10.04 0.17 -6.99
CA GLY A 64 8.76 0.65 -7.51
C GLY A 64 8.41 2.04 -6.96
N GLU A 65 8.39 2.20 -5.64
CA GLU A 65 8.08 3.50 -5.02
C GLU A 65 9.15 4.56 -5.37
N THR A 66 10.42 4.18 -5.51
CA THR A 66 11.48 5.08 -6.00
C THR A 66 11.18 5.61 -7.39
N ALA A 67 10.73 4.74 -8.31
CA ALA A 67 10.36 5.11 -9.67
C ALA A 67 9.16 6.07 -9.71
N GLU A 68 8.18 5.87 -8.83
CA GLU A 68 7.02 6.76 -8.68
C GLU A 68 7.41 8.13 -8.11
N ILE A 69 8.28 8.15 -7.08
CA ILE A 69 8.85 9.39 -6.54
C ILE A 69 9.62 10.17 -7.62
N ALA A 70 10.41 9.46 -8.43
CA ALA A 70 11.15 10.06 -9.55
C ALA A 70 10.18 10.62 -10.61
N ALA A 71 9.09 9.92 -10.93
CA ALA A 71 8.03 10.40 -11.81
C ALA A 71 7.38 11.68 -11.30
N HIS A 72 7.00 11.73 -10.03
CA HIS A 72 6.49 12.94 -9.39
C HIS A 72 7.49 14.10 -9.44
N ALA A 73 8.77 13.84 -9.18
CA ALA A 73 9.81 14.86 -9.24
C ALA A 73 10.00 15.40 -10.68
N ALA A 74 9.96 14.53 -11.69
CA ALA A 74 10.06 14.92 -13.09
C ALA A 74 8.86 15.77 -13.54
N LEU A 75 7.64 15.40 -13.16
CA LEU A 75 6.44 16.20 -13.43
C LEU A 75 6.54 17.61 -12.82
N ARG A 76 6.99 17.71 -11.56
CA ARG A 76 7.23 19.01 -10.91
C ARG A 76 8.30 19.83 -11.62
N ALA A 77 9.41 19.21 -12.01
CA ALA A 77 10.49 19.88 -12.73
C ALA A 77 10.07 20.40 -14.11
N ALA A 78 9.10 19.73 -14.74
CA ALA A 78 8.49 20.13 -16.01
C ALA A 78 7.32 21.11 -15.86
N ASP A 79 7.02 21.58 -14.64
CA ASP A 79 5.86 22.44 -14.32
C ASP A 79 4.52 21.84 -14.77
N LEU A 80 4.43 20.50 -14.73
CA LEU A 80 3.20 19.77 -15.04
C LEU A 80 2.36 19.56 -13.77
N PRO A 81 1.03 19.46 -13.90
CA PRO A 81 0.16 19.23 -12.75
C PRO A 81 0.55 17.98 -11.97
N PRO A 82 0.56 18.04 -10.62
CA PRO A 82 0.83 16.87 -9.80
C PRO A 82 -0.27 15.82 -10.00
N ILE A 83 0.09 14.55 -9.78
CA ILE A 83 -0.87 13.46 -9.71
C ILE A 83 -1.55 13.53 -8.35
N ALA A 84 -2.89 13.53 -8.34
CA ALA A 84 -3.70 13.55 -7.14
C ALA A 84 -3.73 12.14 -6.49
N THR A 85 -2.69 11.82 -5.73
CA THR A 85 -2.44 10.47 -5.16
C THR A 85 -3.58 9.91 -4.30
N GLY A 86 -4.44 10.79 -3.76
CA GLY A 86 -5.64 10.38 -3.01
C GLY A 86 -6.81 9.91 -3.87
N GLN A 87 -6.76 10.08 -5.20
CA GLN A 87 -7.87 9.83 -6.13
C GLN A 87 -7.46 8.99 -7.35
N THR A 88 -6.16 8.92 -7.64
CA THR A 88 -5.60 8.20 -8.78
C THR A 88 -4.66 7.11 -8.30
N GLY A 89 -4.64 5.98 -9.00
CA GLY A 89 -3.59 4.98 -8.80
C GLY A 89 -2.35 5.33 -9.60
N MET A 90 -1.18 5.01 -9.06
CA MET A 90 0.10 5.23 -9.68
C MET A 90 1.02 4.06 -9.34
N ALA A 91 1.43 3.29 -10.35
CA ALA A 91 2.26 2.12 -10.10
C ALA A 91 3.44 2.05 -11.05
N ALA A 92 4.55 1.54 -10.54
CA ALA A 92 5.75 1.26 -11.31
C ALA A 92 6.05 -0.24 -11.46
N HIS A 93 6.41 -0.66 -12.67
CA HIS A 93 6.85 -2.03 -12.94
C HIS A 93 7.79 -2.08 -14.17
N SER A 94 8.63 -3.10 -14.25
CA SER A 94 9.54 -3.31 -15.40
C SER A 94 8.78 -3.63 -16.69
N ASP A 95 7.59 -4.22 -16.54
CA ASP A 95 6.60 -4.48 -17.57
C ASP A 95 5.51 -3.39 -17.57
N ALA A 96 5.23 -2.81 -18.74
CA ALA A 96 4.24 -1.74 -18.90
C ALA A 96 2.80 -2.19 -18.63
N GLU A 97 2.42 -3.40 -19.04
CA GLU A 97 1.07 -3.93 -18.86
C GLU A 97 0.82 -4.19 -17.37
N MET A 98 1.80 -4.76 -16.68
CA MET A 98 1.74 -4.94 -15.23
C MET A 98 1.68 -3.59 -14.49
N ALA A 99 2.46 -2.58 -14.91
CA ALA A 99 2.38 -1.25 -14.33
C ALA A 99 0.99 -0.61 -14.49
N GLN A 100 0.35 -0.78 -15.67
CA GLN A 100 -1.03 -0.34 -15.87
C GLN A 100 -2.00 -1.09 -14.96
N GLN A 101 -1.88 -2.41 -14.87
CA GLN A 101 -2.75 -3.22 -14.03
C GLN A 101 -2.62 -2.85 -12.54
N LEU A 102 -1.41 -2.65 -12.04
CA LEU A 102 -1.19 -2.22 -10.66
C LEU A 102 -1.74 -0.80 -10.41
N ALA A 103 -1.59 0.12 -11.37
CA ALA A 103 -2.17 1.46 -11.26
C ALA A 103 -3.71 1.39 -11.24
N LEU A 104 -4.32 0.47 -11.98
CA LEU A 104 -5.76 0.22 -11.94
C LEU A 104 -6.22 -0.29 -10.56
N PHE A 105 -5.48 -1.25 -9.98
CA PHE A 105 -5.78 -1.78 -8.66
C PHE A 105 -5.69 -0.70 -7.59
N GLU A 106 -4.64 0.13 -7.61
CA GLU A 106 -4.53 1.23 -6.65
C GLU A 106 -5.65 2.27 -6.86
N ALA A 107 -6.02 2.59 -8.11
CA ALA A 107 -7.12 3.54 -8.35
C ALA A 107 -8.46 3.04 -7.75
N HIS A 108 -8.75 1.75 -7.88
CA HIS A 108 -9.92 1.11 -7.25
C HIS A 108 -9.80 1.07 -5.73
N GLU A 109 -8.61 0.76 -5.20
CA GLU A 109 -8.33 0.82 -3.77
C GLU A 109 -8.68 2.21 -3.23
N ARG A 110 -8.15 3.28 -3.83
CA ARG A 110 -8.40 4.66 -3.41
C ARG A 110 -9.90 4.98 -3.42
N ALA A 111 -10.60 4.64 -4.49
CA ALA A 111 -12.03 4.89 -4.62
C ALA A 111 -12.86 4.12 -3.58
N ALA A 112 -12.61 2.82 -3.42
CA ALA A 112 -13.32 1.98 -2.47
C ALA A 112 -13.09 2.41 -1.02
N ILE A 113 -11.83 2.69 -0.67
CA ILE A 113 -11.46 3.18 0.66
C ILE A 113 -12.13 4.52 0.95
N TRP A 114 -12.21 5.44 -0.02
CA TRP A 114 -12.97 6.68 0.18
C TRP A 114 -14.45 6.46 0.42
N ALA A 115 -15.09 5.61 -0.39
CA ALA A 115 -16.50 5.29 -0.23
C ALA A 115 -16.79 4.68 1.16
N TRP A 116 -15.96 3.72 1.59
CA TRP A 116 -16.02 3.13 2.91
C TRP A 116 -15.78 4.18 4.01
N TRP A 117 -14.74 4.98 3.85
CA TRP A 117 -14.37 6.01 4.81
C TRP A 117 -15.41 7.11 4.92
N LEU A 118 -16.28 7.31 3.93
CA LEU A 118 -17.42 8.23 4.00
C LEU A 118 -18.71 7.52 4.48
N GLY A 119 -18.65 6.23 4.80
CA GLY A 119 -19.81 5.43 5.24
C GLY A 119 -20.77 5.07 4.12
N GLN A 120 -20.35 5.17 2.86
CA GLN A 120 -21.15 4.86 1.68
C GLN A 120 -21.15 3.35 1.37
N THR A 121 -20.08 2.65 1.74
CA THR A 121 -19.96 1.19 1.64
C THR A 121 -19.59 0.58 2.97
N SER A 122 -19.84 -0.72 3.12
CA SER A 122 -19.52 -1.48 4.34
C SER A 122 -18.20 -2.23 4.20
N ALA A 123 -17.56 -2.54 5.32
CA ALA A 123 -16.47 -3.48 5.42
C ALA A 123 -16.97 -4.78 6.08
N LEU A 124 -16.77 -5.91 5.41
CA LEU A 124 -17.21 -7.23 5.84
C LEU A 124 -16.02 -7.99 6.43
N PRO A 125 -16.06 -8.45 7.70
CA PRO A 125 -14.95 -9.20 8.28
C PRO A 125 -14.75 -10.51 7.53
N VAL A 126 -13.50 -10.92 7.35
CA VAL A 126 -13.18 -12.22 6.75
C VAL A 126 -13.28 -13.31 7.82
N ALA A 127 -13.90 -14.44 7.49
CA ALA A 127 -14.06 -15.58 8.38
C ALA A 127 -12.69 -16.13 8.82
N PRO A 128 -12.46 -16.37 10.13
CA PRO A 128 -11.20 -16.94 10.63
C PRO A 128 -10.83 -18.26 9.96
N GLU A 129 -11.81 -19.13 9.72
CA GLU A 129 -11.62 -20.44 9.10
C GLU A 129 -11.08 -20.32 7.66
N TRP A 130 -11.50 -19.27 6.95
CA TRP A 130 -10.98 -18.99 5.61
C TRP A 130 -9.54 -18.47 5.67
N LEU A 131 -9.22 -17.55 6.60
CA LEU A 131 -7.86 -17.04 6.79
C LEU A 131 -6.87 -18.16 7.15
N GLU A 132 -7.29 -19.08 8.02
CA GLU A 132 -6.55 -20.29 8.36
C GLU A 132 -6.36 -21.18 7.12
N GLY A 133 -7.44 -21.44 6.37
CA GLY A 133 -7.41 -22.23 5.14
C GLY A 133 -6.46 -21.70 4.06
N GLN A 134 -6.32 -20.37 3.95
CA GLN A 134 -5.35 -19.71 3.04
C GLN A 134 -3.94 -19.60 3.64
N GLY A 135 -3.72 -20.09 4.86
CA GLY A 135 -2.42 -20.00 5.56
C GLY A 135 -2.00 -18.58 5.91
N ILE A 136 -2.95 -17.63 5.96
CA ILE A 136 -2.69 -16.22 6.32
C ILE A 136 -2.31 -16.12 7.80
N ASP A 137 -3.02 -16.83 8.68
CA ASP A 137 -2.71 -16.85 10.11
C ASP A 137 -1.33 -17.46 10.41
N ALA A 138 -0.98 -18.53 9.68
CA ALA A 138 0.33 -19.13 9.77
C ALA A 138 1.43 -18.17 9.29
N TRP A 139 1.18 -17.42 8.20
CA TRP A 139 2.10 -16.40 7.71
C TRP A 139 2.25 -15.24 8.71
N LEU A 140 1.15 -14.68 9.22
CA LEU A 140 1.15 -13.63 10.25
C LEU A 140 1.91 -14.07 11.51
N SER A 141 1.69 -15.31 11.95
CA SER A 141 2.40 -15.88 13.10
C SER A 141 3.91 -15.97 12.88
N ARG A 142 4.35 -16.32 11.67
CA ARG A 142 5.79 -16.34 11.30
C ARG A 142 6.38 -14.94 11.27
N VAL A 143 5.76 -13.99 10.57
CA VAL A 143 6.32 -12.63 10.47
C VAL A 143 6.37 -11.92 11.84
N ARG A 144 5.42 -12.22 12.74
CA ARG A 144 5.39 -11.69 14.12
C ARG A 144 6.17 -12.53 15.14
N GLN A 145 6.79 -13.64 14.75
CA GLN A 145 7.52 -14.49 15.69
C GLN A 145 8.70 -13.73 16.32
N GLY A 146 8.71 -13.62 17.65
CA GLY A 146 9.74 -12.87 18.38
C GLY A 146 9.46 -11.38 18.52
N ALA A 147 8.29 -10.89 18.09
CA ALA A 147 7.89 -9.50 18.24
C ALA A 147 7.95 -9.03 19.70
N ALA A 148 8.54 -7.85 19.90
CA ALA A 148 8.62 -7.20 21.20
C ALA A 148 7.24 -6.71 21.69
N LEU A 149 6.35 -6.39 20.75
CA LEU A 149 5.00 -5.90 21.02
C LEU A 149 3.95 -6.78 20.33
N ARG A 150 3.03 -7.35 21.11
CA ARG A 150 1.92 -8.15 20.58
C ARG A 150 0.78 -7.25 20.13
N ARG A 151 0.20 -7.58 18.98
CA ARG A 151 -0.90 -6.83 18.36
C ARG A 151 -2.00 -7.76 17.89
N GLN A 152 -3.25 -7.35 18.09
CA GLN A 152 -4.42 -8.01 17.52
C GLN A 152 -4.55 -7.57 16.07
N THR A 153 -4.62 -8.52 15.15
CA THR A 153 -4.76 -8.27 13.71
C THR A 153 -6.12 -8.77 13.24
N GLY A 154 -6.81 -8.00 12.41
CA GLY A 154 -8.05 -8.40 11.74
C GLY A 154 -8.04 -7.98 10.27
N VAL A 155 -8.93 -8.58 9.48
CA VAL A 155 -9.04 -8.37 8.05
C VAL A 155 -10.49 -8.19 7.65
N TRP A 156 -10.76 -7.20 6.79
CA TRP A 156 -12.06 -6.94 6.18
C TRP A 156 -11.92 -6.80 4.68
N LEU A 157 -12.99 -7.14 3.94
CA LEU A 157 -13.15 -6.78 2.54
C LEU A 157 -14.21 -5.70 2.39
N LEU A 158 -13.98 -4.75 1.50
CA LEU A 158 -14.96 -3.73 1.19
C LEU A 158 -16.04 -4.28 0.26
N ASP A 159 -17.30 -4.03 0.63
CA ASP A 159 -18.46 -4.24 -0.24
C ASP A 159 -18.53 -3.12 -1.27
N TYR A 160 -17.58 -3.15 -2.21
CA TYR A 160 -17.44 -2.17 -3.28
C TYR A 160 -17.70 -2.87 -4.62
N PRO A 161 -18.52 -2.29 -5.52
CA PRO A 161 -18.88 -2.94 -6.78
C PRO A 161 -17.67 -3.08 -7.71
N GLY A 162 -17.59 -4.22 -8.42
CA GLY A 162 -16.56 -4.49 -9.42
C GLY A 162 -15.87 -5.84 -9.19
N SER A 163 -14.88 -6.15 -10.02
CA SER A 163 -14.10 -7.39 -9.97
C SER A 163 -12.86 -7.29 -9.08
N ILE A 164 -12.48 -6.07 -8.70
CA ILE A 164 -11.32 -5.79 -7.86
C ILE A 164 -11.75 -5.84 -6.39
N THR A 165 -11.20 -6.80 -5.67
CA THR A 165 -11.36 -6.93 -4.23
C THR A 165 -10.45 -5.94 -3.54
N VAL A 166 -11.02 -5.16 -2.61
CA VAL A 166 -10.26 -4.23 -1.76
C VAL A 166 -10.32 -4.68 -0.31
N ALA A 167 -9.16 -4.93 0.28
CA ALA A 167 -9.00 -5.42 1.64
C ALA A 167 -8.49 -4.31 2.58
N ILE A 168 -8.88 -4.41 3.85
CA ILE A 168 -8.37 -3.62 4.95
C ILE A 168 -7.75 -4.57 5.97
N GLY A 169 -6.47 -4.38 6.27
CA GLY A 169 -5.83 -4.94 7.45
C GLY A 169 -5.89 -3.94 8.59
N ARG A 170 -6.28 -4.36 9.80
CA ARG A 170 -6.16 -3.56 11.02
C ARG A 170 -5.28 -4.29 12.01
N ALA A 171 -4.31 -3.59 12.59
CA ALA A 171 -3.63 -4.03 13.78
C ALA A 171 -3.77 -3.01 14.90
N GLN A 172 -3.93 -3.47 16.13
CA GLN A 172 -4.02 -2.64 17.34
C GLN A 172 -3.39 -3.34 18.55
N SER A 173 -3.12 -2.60 19.61
CA SER A 173 -2.69 -3.21 20.88
C SER A 173 -3.76 -4.15 21.42
N VAL A 174 -3.40 -5.03 22.35
CA VAL A 174 -4.37 -5.93 23.02
C VAL A 174 -5.49 -5.15 23.73
N GLY A 175 -5.22 -3.91 24.14
CA GLY A 175 -6.22 -3.00 24.73
C GLY A 175 -6.99 -2.17 23.69
N GLY A 176 -6.86 -2.45 22.40
CA GLY A 176 -7.53 -1.70 21.33
C GLY A 176 -6.94 -0.31 21.04
N GLN A 177 -5.71 -0.04 21.50
CA GLN A 177 -5.04 1.24 21.32
C GLN A 177 -4.12 1.24 20.09
N ASP A 178 -3.78 2.45 19.65
CA ASP A 178 -2.89 2.72 18.53
C ASP A 178 -3.22 1.89 17.26
N PRO A 179 -4.45 1.97 16.73
CA PRO A 179 -4.80 1.24 15.52
C PRO A 179 -3.98 1.72 14.32
N ILE A 180 -3.49 0.75 13.55
CA ILE A 180 -2.81 0.93 12.28
C ILE A 180 -3.62 0.18 11.23
N LEU A 181 -3.84 0.84 10.09
CA LEU A 181 -4.50 0.25 8.93
C LEU A 181 -3.48 0.07 7.80
N GLY A 182 -3.72 -0.95 6.97
CA GLY A 182 -3.14 -1.09 5.65
C GLY A 182 -4.21 -1.54 4.67
N PHE A 183 -3.98 -1.28 3.39
CA PHE A 183 -4.94 -1.44 2.32
C PHE A 183 -4.32 -2.28 1.18
N GLY A 184 -5.18 -2.94 0.43
CA GLY A 184 -4.69 -3.77 -0.67
C GLY A 184 -5.79 -4.08 -1.65
N ALA A 185 -5.49 -3.91 -2.93
CA ALA A 185 -6.37 -4.30 -4.02
C ALA A 185 -5.76 -5.39 -4.92
N ASP A 186 -6.60 -6.34 -5.30
CA ASP A 186 -6.32 -7.39 -6.29
C ASP A 186 -7.63 -8.00 -6.78
N THR A 187 -7.60 -8.74 -7.90
CA THR A 187 -8.76 -9.56 -8.30
C THR A 187 -8.90 -10.84 -7.50
N ASP A 188 -7.82 -11.29 -6.87
CA ASP A 188 -7.81 -12.40 -5.93
C ASP A 188 -7.88 -11.89 -4.48
N PRO A 189 -8.92 -12.25 -3.72
CA PRO A 189 -9.04 -11.87 -2.31
C PRO A 189 -7.82 -12.21 -1.46
N GLU A 190 -7.17 -13.35 -1.69
CA GLU A 190 -5.99 -13.73 -0.91
C GLU A 190 -4.86 -12.72 -1.12
N ARG A 191 -4.59 -12.35 -2.38
CA ARG A 191 -3.55 -11.37 -2.72
C ARG A 191 -3.89 -9.98 -2.22
N ALA A 192 -5.15 -9.55 -2.32
CA ALA A 192 -5.60 -8.28 -1.75
C ALA A 192 -5.36 -8.22 -0.23
N ILE A 193 -5.72 -9.29 0.48
CA ILE A 193 -5.51 -9.39 1.94
C ILE A 193 -4.02 -9.39 2.29
N ARG A 194 -3.18 -10.15 1.58
CA ARG A 194 -1.74 -10.16 1.81
C ARG A 194 -1.10 -8.79 1.57
N LYS A 195 -1.54 -8.07 0.53
CA LYS A 195 -1.13 -6.67 0.27
C LYS A 195 -1.51 -5.76 1.45
N ALA A 196 -2.78 -5.81 1.88
CA ALA A 196 -3.27 -5.01 3.01
C ALA A 196 -2.54 -5.28 4.32
N LEU A 197 -2.28 -6.55 4.62
CA LEU A 197 -1.52 -6.93 5.82
C LEU A 197 -0.05 -6.50 5.71
N ARG A 198 0.57 -6.60 4.53
CA ARG A 198 1.95 -6.16 4.34
C ARG A 198 2.09 -4.64 4.49
N GLU A 199 1.19 -3.87 3.89
CA GLU A 199 1.17 -2.41 4.09
C GLU A 199 0.92 -2.06 5.56
N MET A 200 -0.02 -2.74 6.22
CA MET A 200 -0.30 -2.54 7.64
C MET A 200 0.94 -2.77 8.50
N LEU A 201 1.68 -3.87 8.27
CA LEU A 201 2.91 -4.18 8.99
C LEU A 201 4.02 -3.17 8.67
N LEU A 202 4.13 -2.71 7.43
CA LEU A 202 5.05 -1.62 7.06
C LEU A 202 4.72 -0.34 7.83
N MET A 203 3.44 0.01 7.94
CA MET A 203 2.96 1.18 8.68
C MET A 203 3.17 1.06 10.20
N GLU A 204 3.34 -0.14 10.75
CA GLU A 204 3.74 -0.33 12.16
C GLU A 204 5.16 0.17 12.45
N LEU A 205 6.02 0.44 11.44
CA LEU A 205 7.29 1.15 11.65
C LEU A 205 7.06 2.56 12.19
N ASN A 206 6.07 3.28 11.65
CA ASN A 206 5.73 4.64 12.08
C ASN A 206 5.27 4.64 13.54
N LEU A 207 4.62 3.57 13.99
CA LEU A 207 4.26 3.40 15.40
C LEU A 207 5.51 3.26 16.29
N GLY A 208 6.56 2.59 15.82
CA GLY A 208 7.83 2.52 16.54
C GLY A 208 8.42 3.90 16.83
N GLU A 209 8.36 4.81 15.85
CA GLU A 209 8.82 6.20 16.00
C GLU A 209 7.95 6.98 17.00
N VAL A 210 6.63 6.81 16.93
CA VAL A 210 5.68 7.40 17.91
C VAL A 210 5.97 6.92 19.32
N LEU A 211 6.18 5.62 19.52
CA LEU A 211 6.47 5.06 20.85
C LEU A 211 7.83 5.55 21.38
N ALA A 212 8.83 5.68 20.52
CA ALA A 212 10.12 6.26 20.89
C ALA A 212 9.98 7.74 21.30
N ALA A 213 9.21 8.54 20.55
CA ALA A 213 8.95 9.93 20.87
C ALA A 213 8.17 10.09 22.19
N ARG A 214 7.07 9.34 22.37
CA ARG A 214 6.26 9.36 23.62
C ARG A 214 7.06 8.96 24.86
N SER A 215 8.08 8.14 24.71
CA SER A 215 8.94 7.69 25.81
C SER A 215 10.17 8.56 26.03
N GLY A 216 10.34 9.66 25.26
CA GLY A 216 11.47 10.58 25.37
C GLY A 216 12.78 10.03 24.77
N HIS A 217 12.72 8.97 23.97
CA HIS A 217 13.87 8.38 23.29
C HIS A 217 14.09 8.94 21.87
N SER A 218 13.21 9.83 21.40
CA SER A 218 13.32 10.52 20.12
C SER A 218 12.70 11.92 20.22
N ASP A 219 13.32 12.91 19.57
CA ASP A 219 12.79 14.27 19.41
C ASP A 219 12.11 14.48 18.04
N GLN A 220 11.89 13.40 17.29
CA GLN A 220 11.25 13.46 15.98
C GLN A 220 9.78 13.89 16.11
N ASP A 221 9.34 14.80 15.23
CA ASP A 221 7.94 15.21 15.18
C ASP A 221 7.07 14.06 14.62
N THR A 222 6.26 13.47 15.49
CA THR A 222 5.33 12.38 15.16
C THR A 222 3.88 12.83 15.05
N SER A 223 3.61 14.14 15.10
CA SER A 223 2.25 14.69 15.22
C SER A 223 1.32 14.23 14.09
N ALA A 224 1.83 14.13 12.86
CA ALA A 224 1.05 13.64 11.71
C ALA A 224 0.61 12.18 11.91
N ILE A 225 1.54 11.31 12.31
CA ILE A 225 1.29 9.89 12.56
C ILE A 225 0.31 9.72 13.72
N GLU A 226 0.48 10.49 14.80
CA GLU A 226 -0.42 10.44 15.95
C GLU A 226 -1.83 10.93 15.61
N ASN A 227 -1.96 11.98 14.79
CA ASN A 227 -3.26 12.44 14.29
C ASN A 227 -3.96 11.39 13.43
N LYS A 228 -3.21 10.64 12.60
CA LYS A 228 -3.72 9.51 11.82
C LYS A 228 -4.24 8.40 12.73
N ILE A 229 -3.42 7.95 13.68
CA ILE A 229 -3.78 6.93 14.68
C ILE A 229 -5.03 7.35 15.45
N ALA A 230 -5.11 8.60 15.91
CA ALA A 230 -6.26 9.13 16.63
C ALA A 230 -7.52 9.16 15.75
N THR A 231 -7.37 9.43 14.45
CA THR A 231 -8.49 9.40 13.51
C THR A 231 -9.00 7.98 13.29
N TYR A 232 -8.11 7.00 13.12
CA TYR A 232 -8.49 5.58 13.07
C TYR A 232 -9.18 5.13 14.36
N ALA A 233 -8.64 5.47 15.53
CA ALA A 233 -9.23 5.12 16.82
C ALA A 233 -10.66 5.67 16.98
N ARG A 234 -10.93 6.88 16.46
CA ARG A 234 -12.29 7.47 16.51
C ARG A 234 -13.26 6.83 15.51
N ARG A 235 -12.80 6.49 14.31
CA ARG A 235 -13.70 6.11 13.20
C ARG A 235 -13.89 4.61 13.02
N CYS A 236 -12.83 3.82 13.22
CA CYS A 236 -12.85 2.38 12.98
C CYS A 236 -13.96 1.63 13.75
N PRO A 237 -14.30 1.94 15.02
CA PRO A 237 -15.37 1.22 15.72
C PRO A 237 -16.74 1.28 15.02
N ALA A 238 -17.02 2.35 14.25
CA ALA A 238 -18.26 2.47 13.48
C ALA A 238 -18.15 1.89 12.05
N LEU A 239 -16.94 1.82 11.51
CA LEU A 239 -16.66 1.46 10.11
C LEU A 239 -16.23 0.00 9.92
N LEU A 240 -15.70 -0.64 10.95
CA LEU A 240 -15.24 -2.03 10.94
C LEU A 240 -16.10 -2.84 11.91
N ARG A 241 -17.00 -3.64 11.37
CA ARG A 241 -17.82 -4.56 12.16
C ARG A 241 -17.01 -5.81 12.46
N ASP A 242 -17.02 -6.27 13.71
CA ASP A 242 -16.29 -7.49 14.12
C ASP A 242 -17.14 -8.78 13.94
N GLU A 243 -18.41 -8.68 13.56
CA GLU A 243 -19.33 -9.82 13.45
C GLU A 243 -19.75 -10.12 11.99
N GLY A 244 -20.09 -11.38 11.71
CA GLY A 244 -20.65 -11.81 10.42
C GLY A 244 -19.59 -12.17 9.37
N GLY A 245 -18.56 -12.91 9.77
CA GLY A 245 -17.45 -13.33 8.90
C GLY A 245 -17.91 -13.91 7.56
N ILE A 246 -17.34 -13.42 6.46
CA ILE A 246 -17.58 -13.93 5.11
C ILE A 246 -16.44 -14.85 4.65
N GLU A 247 -16.75 -15.81 3.78
CA GLU A 247 -15.75 -16.53 2.99
C GLU A 247 -15.64 -15.88 1.61
N PRO A 248 -14.53 -15.18 1.30
CA PRO A 248 -14.33 -14.56 0.01
C PRO A 248 -14.31 -15.58 -1.13
N GLN A 249 -14.97 -15.23 -2.23
CA GLN A 249 -14.86 -15.95 -3.49
C GLN A 249 -13.99 -15.13 -4.45
N ALA A 250 -13.09 -15.80 -5.17
CA ALA A 250 -12.34 -15.15 -6.23
C ALA A 250 -13.31 -14.65 -7.32
N SER A 251 -13.10 -13.42 -7.80
CA SER A 251 -13.84 -12.93 -8.95
C SER A 251 -13.44 -13.75 -10.18
N LEU A 252 -14.42 -14.40 -10.82
CA LEU A 252 -14.22 -15.09 -12.10
C LEU A 252 -14.20 -14.11 -13.29
N SER A 253 -14.46 -12.83 -13.03
CA SER A 253 -14.46 -11.76 -14.03
C SER A 253 -13.04 -11.43 -14.45
N ASN A 254 -12.79 -11.35 -15.76
CA ASN A 254 -11.51 -10.85 -16.26
C ASN A 254 -11.42 -9.33 -15.97
N PRO A 255 -10.44 -8.83 -15.18
CA PRO A 255 -10.30 -7.39 -14.92
C PRO A 255 -10.11 -6.57 -16.20
N GLU A 256 -9.53 -7.16 -17.25
CA GLU A 256 -9.41 -6.53 -18.57
C GLU A 256 -10.77 -6.28 -19.25
N ALA A 257 -11.81 -7.02 -18.86
CA ALA A 257 -13.17 -6.86 -19.37
C ALA A 257 -13.96 -5.80 -18.59
N GLU A 258 -13.48 -5.34 -17.44
CA GLU A 258 -14.02 -4.16 -16.76
C GLU A 258 -13.47 -2.89 -17.39
N SER A 259 -13.85 -2.68 -18.67
CA SER A 259 -13.82 -1.37 -19.29
C SER A 259 -14.81 -0.47 -18.54
N ILE A 260 -14.34 0.19 -17.48
CA ILE A 260 -15.10 1.28 -16.88
C ILE A 260 -15.02 2.44 -17.87
N GLU A 261 -16.14 2.70 -18.54
CA GLU A 261 -16.29 3.82 -19.46
C GLU A 261 -15.81 5.12 -18.78
N GLY A 262 -14.86 5.83 -19.41
CA GLY A 262 -14.26 7.05 -18.86
C GLY A 262 -13.00 6.86 -18.00
N MET A 263 -12.52 5.63 -17.80
CA MET A 263 -11.20 5.36 -17.22
C MET A 263 -10.07 5.86 -18.15
N THR A 264 -9.02 6.44 -17.58
CA THR A 264 -7.85 6.90 -18.35
C THR A 264 -6.55 6.35 -17.79
N PHE A 265 -5.68 5.88 -18.67
CA PHE A 265 -4.29 5.56 -18.37
C PHE A 265 -3.36 6.63 -18.96
N ARG A 266 -2.37 7.04 -18.17
CA ARG A 266 -1.32 7.96 -18.59
C ARG A 266 0.03 7.39 -18.21
N ASP A 267 0.89 7.25 -19.21
CA ASP A 267 2.30 6.98 -18.99
C ASP A 267 2.98 8.24 -18.44
N VAL A 268 3.59 8.10 -17.27
CA VAL A 268 4.27 9.19 -16.56
C VAL A 268 5.73 8.84 -16.28
N THR A 269 6.26 7.86 -17.01
CA THR A 269 7.66 7.44 -16.94
C THR A 269 8.57 8.62 -17.32
N PRO A 270 9.51 9.05 -16.43
CA PRO A 270 10.49 10.07 -16.77
C PRO A 270 11.33 9.70 -18.00
N PRO A 271 11.75 10.70 -18.81
CA PRO A 271 12.67 10.46 -19.91
C PRO A 271 13.93 9.72 -19.45
N GLY A 272 14.23 8.58 -20.08
CA GLY A 272 15.40 7.76 -19.78
C GLY A 272 15.23 6.78 -18.62
N GLN A 273 14.12 6.81 -17.87
CA GLN A 273 13.84 5.81 -16.84
C GLN A 273 13.42 4.47 -17.48
N LEU A 274 13.98 3.38 -16.96
CA LEU A 274 13.74 2.02 -17.46
C LEU A 274 12.45 1.43 -16.88
N ARG A 275 12.25 1.44 -15.55
CA ARG A 275 10.99 1.04 -14.92
C ARG A 275 9.84 1.95 -15.37
N ARG A 276 8.79 1.34 -15.93
CA ARG A 276 7.60 2.04 -16.43
C ARG A 276 6.76 2.49 -15.27
N VAL A 277 6.23 3.70 -15.34
CA VAL A 277 5.32 4.26 -14.33
C VAL A 277 4.05 4.70 -15.02
N TRP A 278 2.93 4.16 -14.57
CA TRP A 278 1.62 4.44 -15.12
C TRP A 278 0.71 5.02 -14.05
N CYS A 279 -0.13 5.95 -14.48
CA CYS A 279 -1.18 6.54 -13.66
C CYS A 279 -2.53 6.15 -14.24
N CYS A 280 -3.45 5.71 -13.36
CA CYS A 280 -4.82 5.39 -13.69
C CYS A 280 -5.78 6.34 -12.95
N SER A 281 -6.80 6.83 -13.66
CA SER A 281 -7.88 7.61 -13.08
C SER A 281 -9.22 6.97 -13.43
N LEU A 282 -10.06 6.75 -12.42
CA LEU A 282 -11.44 6.30 -12.59
C LEU A 282 -12.36 7.49 -12.90
N PRO A 283 -13.49 7.27 -13.61
CA PRO A 283 -14.49 8.32 -13.80
C PRO A 283 -14.98 8.85 -12.45
N ASP A 284 -15.34 10.13 -12.42
CA ASP A 284 -15.83 10.85 -11.23
C ASP A 284 -14.88 10.93 -10.03
N SER A 285 -13.63 10.42 -10.14
CA SER A 285 -12.60 10.56 -9.09
C SER A 285 -12.31 12.03 -8.71
N SER A 286 -12.47 12.96 -9.66
CA SER A 286 -12.30 14.41 -9.47
C SER A 286 -13.42 15.12 -8.71
N ALA A 287 -14.60 14.49 -8.56
CA ALA A 287 -15.73 15.07 -7.82
C ALA A 287 -15.49 15.03 -6.30
N CYS A 288 -14.69 14.07 -5.85
CA CYS A 288 -14.23 13.96 -4.48
C CYS A 288 -13.06 14.92 -4.24
N ARG A 289 -13.34 16.23 -4.03
CA ARG A 289 -12.32 17.19 -3.52
C ARG A 289 -11.89 16.79 -2.09
N LEU A 290 -11.08 15.76 -1.98
CA LEU A 290 -10.75 15.07 -0.74
C LEU A 290 -9.24 15.08 -0.46
N GLU A 291 -8.58 16.20 -0.72
CA GLU A 291 -7.26 16.49 -0.14
C GLU A 291 -7.48 17.27 1.17
N GLY A 292 -6.88 16.82 2.27
CA GLY A 292 -6.91 17.55 3.56
C GLY A 292 -7.31 16.73 4.79
N GLN A 293 -7.45 17.43 5.92
CA GLN A 293 -7.73 16.86 7.25
C GLN A 293 -8.89 15.84 7.21
N GLY A 294 -8.60 14.62 7.64
CA GLY A 294 -9.59 13.53 7.68
C GLY A 294 -9.53 12.55 6.51
N SER A 295 -8.48 12.57 5.68
CA SER A 295 -8.19 11.50 4.71
C SER A 295 -7.90 10.16 5.41
N PRO A 296 -8.30 9.01 4.83
CA PRO A 296 -7.87 7.69 5.31
C PRO A 296 -6.40 7.39 4.98
N PHE A 297 -5.74 8.21 4.16
CA PHE A 297 -4.36 7.98 3.71
C PHE A 297 -3.33 8.87 4.40
N MET A 298 -3.74 10.01 4.99
CA MET A 298 -2.85 10.91 5.75
C MET A 298 -2.58 10.40 7.16
#